data_AF-A0A3S2AUM9-F1
#
_entry.id   AF-A0A3S2AUM9-F1
#
_cell.length_a   1.000
_cell.length_b   1.000
_cell.length_c   1.000
_cell.angle_alpha   90.00
_cell.angle_beta   90.00
_cell.angle_gamma   90.00
#
_symmetry.space_group_name_H-M   'P 1'
#
loop_
_entity.id
_entity.type
_entity.pdbx_description
1 polymer ?
#
loop_
_entity_poly.entity_id
_entity_poly.type
_entity_poly.pdbx_seq_one_letter_code
_entity_poly.pdbx_strand_id
1 'polypeptide(L)' 'MIEDKKSGWRLTYRRITSRWASYSGVKNGEIRYVRAITVCGDRAALFIINYRKSEKKPYDPVVVRMVRSLKAQGC' A
#
# COMPACT_ATOMS: atom_id res chain seq x y z
N MET A 1 8.19 -2.41 4.49
CA MET A 1 8.18 -1.29 5.46
C MET A 1 9.57 -0.99 6.04
N ILE A 2 10.24 -1.92 6.71
CA ILE A 2 11.58 -1.68 7.29
C ILE A 2 12.57 -1.27 6.19
N GLU A 3 12.61 -2.03 5.10
CA GLU A 3 13.47 -1.72 3.94
C GLU A 3 13.11 -0.39 3.28
N ASP A 4 11.83 0.00 3.26
CA ASP A 4 11.42 1.31 2.74
C ASP A 4 11.93 2.44 3.65
N LYS A 5 11.89 2.27 4.98
CA LYS A 5 12.48 3.25 5.90
C LYS A 5 13.99 3.38 5.68
N LYS A 6 14.71 2.27 5.56
CA LYS A 6 16.16 2.26 5.25
C LYS A 6 16.45 2.93 3.91
N SER A 7 15.57 2.75 2.94
CA SER A 7 15.61 3.40 1.62
C SER A 7 15.22 4.88 1.64
N GLY A 8 15.00 5.48 2.81
CA GLY A 8 14.73 6.91 2.97
C GLY A 8 13.27 7.31 2.80
N TRP A 9 12.32 6.37 2.78
CA TRP A 9 10.90 6.70 2.80
C TRP A 9 10.47 7.14 4.20
N ARG A 10 9.96 8.36 4.31
CA ARG A 10 9.31 8.82 5.54
C ARG A 10 7.87 8.33 5.56
N LEU A 11 7.55 7.41 6.48
CA LEU A 11 6.20 6.89 6.61
C LEU A 11 5.24 7.96 7.12
N THR A 12 4.10 8.12 6.46
CA THR A 12 3.06 9.11 6.78
C THR A 12 1.74 8.46 7.19
N TYR A 13 1.56 7.18 6.87
CA TYR A 13 0.39 6.38 7.26
C TYR A 13 0.82 4.94 7.51
N ARG A 14 0.22 4.30 8.51
CA ARG A 14 0.43 2.88 8.80
C ARG A 14 -0.80 2.29 9.48
N ARG A 15 -1.26 1.15 8.97
CA ARG A 15 -2.28 0.32 9.62
C ARG A 15 -1.96 -1.16 9.40
N ILE A 16 -1.97 -1.91 10.48
CA ILE A 16 -1.62 -3.34 10.50
C ILE A 16 -2.75 -4.08 11.23
N THR A 17 -3.17 -5.21 10.67
CA THR A 17 -4.16 -6.12 11.24
C THR A 17 -3.68 -7.56 11.05
N SER A 18 -4.39 -8.54 11.60
CA SER A 18 -4.05 -9.96 11.40
C SER A 18 -4.19 -10.44 9.95
N ARG A 19 -5.07 -9.81 9.14
CA ARG A 19 -5.36 -10.26 7.76
C ARG A 19 -4.74 -9.38 6.68
N TRP A 20 -4.41 -8.13 7.00
CA TRP A 20 -3.88 -7.18 6.03
C TRP A 20 -3.06 -6.07 6.69
N ALA A 21 -2.18 -5.47 5.91
CA ALA A 21 -1.41 -4.29 6.29
C ALA A 21 -1.40 -3.27 5.14
N SER A 22 -1.47 -1.99 5.49
CA SER A 22 -1.28 -0.89 4.55
C SER A 22 -0.40 0.19 5.15
N TYR A 23 0.47 0.78 4.34
CA TYR A 23 1.21 1.97 4.74
C TYR A 23 1.47 2.88 3.55
N SER A 24 1.70 4.15 3.87
CA SER A 24 2.15 5.14 2.91
C SER A 24 3.45 5.78 3.37
N GLY A 25 4.30 6.13 2.42
CA GLY A 25 5.50 6.90 2.65
C GLY A 25 5.66 8.01 1.63
N VAL A 26 6.50 8.98 1.96
CA VAL A 26 6.92 10.04 1.05
C VAL A 26 8.43 10.10 0.95
N LYS A 27 8.94 10.36 -0.25
CA LYS A 27 10.37 10.57 -0.54
C LYS A 27 10.50 11.41 -1.81
N ASN A 28 11.30 12.48 -1.77
CA ASN A 28 11.64 13.29 -2.96
C ASN A 28 10.45 13.70 -3.85
N GLY A 29 9.32 14.10 -3.24
CA GLY A 29 8.12 14.50 -3.98
C GLY A 29 7.28 13.32 -4.51
N GLU A 30 7.65 12.08 -4.22
CA GLU A 30 6.85 10.88 -4.50
C GLU A 30 6.06 10.42 -3.27
N ILE A 31 4.93 9.77 -3.54
CA ILE A 31 4.14 9.02 -2.59
C ILE A 31 4.27 7.54 -2.97
N ARG A 32 4.58 6.71 -1.98
CA ARG A 32 4.53 5.25 -2.07
C ARG A 32 3.37 4.76 -1.24
N TYR A 33 2.49 3.96 -1.83
CA TYR A 33 1.43 3.25 -1.15
C TYR A 33 1.66 1.75 -1.27
N VAL A 34 1.59 1.04 -0.14
CA VAL A 34 1.76 -0.41 -0.07
C VAL A 34 0.58 -1.03 0.64
N ARG A 35 0.04 -2.12 0.09
CA ARG A 35 -0.97 -2.95 0.71
C ARG A 35 -0.60 -4.42 0.57
N ALA A 36 -0.62 -5.13 1.68
CA ALA A 36 -0.50 -6.57 1.75
C ALA A 36 -1.80 -7.15 2.32
N ILE A 37 -2.31 -8.22 1.71
CA ILE A 37 -3.45 -8.99 2.24
C ILE A 37 -3.09 -10.47 2.28
N THR A 38 -3.64 -11.19 3.24
CA THR A 38 -3.68 -12.67 3.20
C THR A 38 -4.77 -13.07 2.22
N VAL A 39 -4.51 -14.04 1.33
CA VAL A 39 -5.48 -14.51 0.33
C VAL A 39 -6.03 -15.90 0.64
N CYS A 40 -5.23 -16.97 0.57
CA CYS A 40 -5.63 -18.32 0.99
C CYS A 40 -4.47 -19.08 1.63
N GLY A 41 -4.75 -19.77 2.73
CA GLY A 41 -3.74 -20.44 3.54
C GLY A 41 -2.67 -19.45 4.01
N ASP A 42 -1.43 -19.77 3.69
CA ASP A 42 -0.23 -18.98 3.98
C ASP A 42 0.15 -17.98 2.86
N ARG A 43 -0.65 -17.90 1.79
CA ARG A 43 -0.38 -17.00 0.66
C ARG A 43 -0.80 -15.57 0.95
N ALA A 44 0.00 -14.63 0.45
CA ALA A 44 -0.29 -13.19 0.51
C ALA A 44 -0.25 -12.55 -0.88
N ALA A 45 -1.10 -11.54 -1.09
CA ALA A 45 -1.03 -10.65 -2.23
C ALA A 45 -0.46 -9.30 -1.80
N LEU A 46 0.43 -8.75 -2.63
CA LEU A 46 1.09 -7.47 -2.39
C LEU A 46 0.80 -6.52 -3.55
N PHE A 47 0.36 -5.31 -3.21
CA PHE A 47 0.20 -4.20 -4.13
C PHE A 47 1.11 -3.06 -3.69
N ILE A 48 1.94 -2.56 -4.60
CA ILE A 48 2.81 -1.41 -4.40
C ILE A 48 2.59 -0.46 -5.56
N ILE A 49 2.38 0.83 -5.26
CA ILE A 49 2.34 1.88 -6.27
C ILE A 49 3.13 3.09 -5.78
N ASN A 50 3.89 3.68 -6.69
CA ASN A 50 4.54 4.97 -6.51
C ASN A 50 3.93 5.96 -7.50
N TYR A 51 3.67 7.18 -7.05
CA TYR A 51 3.16 8.27 -7.89
C TYR A 51 3.65 9.61 -7.36
N ARG A 52 3.72 10.64 -8.22
CA ARG A 52 4.16 11.96 -7.76
C ARG A 52 3.12 12.56 -6.83
N LYS A 53 3.58 13.33 -5.84
CA LYS A 53 2.70 14.07 -4.92
C LYS A 53 1.77 15.03 -5.68
N SER A 54 2.24 15.62 -6.79
CA SER A 54 1.43 16.47 -7.68
C SER A 54 0.27 15.70 -8.33
N GLU A 55 0.41 14.39 -8.51
CA GLU A 55 -0.58 13.51 -9.13
C GLU A 55 -1.49 12.83 -8.09
N LYS A 56 -1.42 13.24 -6.81
CA LYS A 56 -2.20 12.61 -5.76
C LYS A 56 -3.71 12.59 -6.07
N LYS A 57 -4.27 13.72 -6.52
CA LYS A 57 -5.71 13.84 -6.80
C LYS A 57 -6.19 12.80 -7.83
N PRO A 58 -5.57 12.64 -9.01
CA PRO A 58 -5.98 11.60 -9.95
C PRO A 58 -5.68 10.16 -9.50
N TYR A 59 -4.67 9.93 -8.65
CA TYR A 59 -4.35 8.57 -8.15
C TYR A 59 -5.19 8.11 -6.95
N ASP A 60 -5.74 9.03 -6.16
CA ASP A 60 -6.60 8.72 -5.02
C ASP A 60 -7.75 7.74 -5.38
N PRO A 61 -8.54 7.92 -6.46
CA PRO A 61 -9.57 6.96 -6.85
C PRO A 61 -9.01 5.58 -7.26
N VAL A 62 -7.80 5.52 -7.83
CA VAL A 62 -7.14 4.25 -8.19
C VAL A 62 -6.81 3.45 -6.93
N VAL A 63 -6.19 4.11 -5.93
CA VAL A 63 -5.86 3.49 -4.64
C VAL A 63 -7.15 3.04 -3.92
N VAL A 64 -8.18 3.89 -3.89
CA VAL A 64 -9.46 3.56 -3.25
C VAL A 64 -10.13 2.36 -3.92
N ARG A 65 -10.18 2.33 -5.26
CA ARG A 65 -10.74 1.19 -6.00
C ARG A 65 -9.95 -0.09 -5.74
N MET A 66 -8.62 -0.02 -5.76
CA MET A 66 -7.77 -1.16 -5.45
C MET A 66 -8.05 -1.70 -4.04
N VAL A 67 -8.13 -0.86 -2.99
CA VAL A 67 -8.43 -1.31 -1.62
C VAL A 67 -9.80 -2.01 -1.54
N ARG A 68 -10.79 -1.52 -2.29
CA ARG A 68 -12.15 -2.09 -2.33
C ARG A 68 -12.23 -3.42 -3.08
N SER A 69 -11.42 -3.60 -4.12
CA SER A 69 -11.41 -4.80 -4.97
C SER A 69 -10.44 -5.87 -4.48
N LEU A 70 -9.30 -5.49 -3.90
CA LEU A 70 -8.30 -6.43 -3.39
C LEU A 70 -8.75 -7.01 -2.05
N LYS A 71 -9.49 -8.11 -2.16
CA LYS A 71 -10.01 -8.93 -1.06
C LYS A 71 -9.67 -10.38 -1.32
N ALA A 72 -9.48 -11.15 -0.26
CA ALA A 72 -9.52 -12.61 -0.37
C ALA A 72 -10.91 -13.03 -0.88
N GLN A 73 -10.96 -13.75 -1.99
CA GLN A 73 -12.19 -14.36 -2.50
C GLN A 73 -11.95 -15.85 -2.64
N GLY A 74 -12.77 -16.65 -1.95
CA GLY A 74 -12.77 -18.10 -2.06
C GLY A 74 -11.50 -18.76 -1.54
N CYS A 75 -11.64 -19.50 -0.45
CA CYS A 75 -10.83 -20.67 -0.11
C CYS A 75 -11.84 -21.78 0.21
#